data_AF-A0A510JF55-F1
#
_entry.id   AF-A0A510JF55-F1
#
_cell.length_a   1.000
_cell.length_b   1.000
_cell.length_c   1.000
_cell.angle_alpha   90.00
_cell.angle_beta   90.00
_cell.angle_gamma   90.00
#
_symmetry.space_group_name_H-M   'P 1'
#
loop_
_entity.id
_entity.type
_entity.pdbx_description
1 polymer ?
#
loop_
_entity_poly.entity_id
_entity_poly.type
_entity_poly.pdbx_seq_one_letter_code
_entity_poly.pdbx_strand_id
1 'polypeptide(L)'
;MASLVFLYNKKYNKTYVYESINYWDKSEKKSKSKRKLIGIKDPLTGQIVPTSTQKKKLEENKAQNDKRKFYGANLLLNLIAKKLGLTSNLKECFPDLYKEILSVAQYLILEKIVLYQDMKNGVKFIKHLTEVN
;
A
#
# COMPACT_ATOMS: atom_id res chain seq x y z
N MET A 1 3.98 11.58 -30.51
CA MET A 1 4.16 12.37 -29.27
C MET A 1 2.85 13.02 -28.88
N ALA A 2 2.54 13.03 -27.58
CA ALA A 2 1.46 13.84 -27.03
C ALA A 2 1.97 15.25 -26.70
N SER A 3 1.16 16.28 -26.95
CA SER A 3 1.49 17.67 -26.60
C SER A 3 0.47 18.24 -25.60
N LEU A 4 0.92 19.14 -24.72
CA LEU A 4 0.05 19.81 -23.75
C LEU A 4 -0.56 21.07 -24.36
N VAL A 5 -1.86 21.24 -24.21
CA VAL A 5 -2.63 22.37 -24.71
C VAL A 5 -3.34 23.05 -23.54
N PHE A 6 -3.07 24.34 -23.35
CA PHE A 6 -3.70 25.17 -22.31
C PHE A 6 -4.84 25.98 -22.92
N LEU A 7 -6.05 25.83 -22.38
CA LEU A 7 -7.22 26.56 -22.82
C LEU A 7 -7.80 27.37 -21.67
N TYR A 8 -7.74 28.69 -21.80
CA TYR A 8 -8.29 29.61 -20.82
C TYR A 8 -9.80 29.79 -21.03
N ASN A 9 -10.58 29.51 -19.98
CA ASN A 9 -12.02 29.71 -19.99
C ASN A 9 -12.38 30.99 -19.22
N LYS A 10 -12.83 32.01 -19.97
CA LYS A 10 -13.20 33.34 -19.44
C LYS A 10 -14.37 33.28 -18.45
N LYS A 11 -15.35 32.39 -18.66
CA LYS A 11 -16.57 32.32 -17.84
C LYS A 11 -16.28 31.87 -16.40
N TYR A 12 -15.32 30.97 -16.22
CA TYR A 12 -15.00 30.37 -14.93
C TYR A 12 -13.63 30.81 -14.39
N ASN A 13 -12.93 31.70 -15.10
CA ASN A 13 -11.58 32.16 -14.79
C ASN A 13 -10.60 31.00 -14.48
N LYS A 14 -10.64 29.96 -15.30
CA LYS A 14 -9.86 28.72 -15.11
C LYS A 14 -9.13 28.35 -16.40
N THR A 15 -7.89 27.88 -16.25
CA THR A 15 -7.08 27.36 -17.37
C THR A 15 -7.16 25.84 -17.36
N TYR A 16 -7.84 25.26 -18.35
CA TYR A 16 -7.94 23.83 -18.52
C TYR A 16 -6.75 23.30 -19.32
N VAL A 17 -6.23 22.15 -18.91
CA VAL A 17 -5.05 21.53 -19.51
C VAL A 17 -5.47 20.23 -20.19
N TYR A 18 -5.18 20.13 -21.48
CA TYR A 18 -5.50 18.99 -22.31
C TYR A 18 -4.23 18.32 -22.85
N GLU A 19 -4.27 17.00 -22.91
CA GLU A 19 -3.34 16.18 -23.68
C GLU A 19 -3.88 16.07 -25.11
N SER A 20 -3.10 16.51 -26.09
CA SER A 20 -3.42 16.32 -27.51
C SER A 20 -2.74 15.06 -28.02
N ILE A 21 -3.53 14.08 -28.41
CA ILE A 21 -3.08 12.80 -28.94
C ILE A 21 -3.41 12.77 -30.43
N ASN A 22 -2.38 12.74 -31.26
CA ASN A 22 -2.52 12.61 -32.71
C ASN A 22 -2.64 11.13 -33.08
N TYR A 23 -3.59 10.81 -33.96
CA TYR A 23 -3.80 9.47 -34.48
C TYR A 23 -4.14 9.53 -35.97
N TRP A 24 -3.78 8.47 -36.69
CA TRP A 24 -4.14 8.31 -38.10
C TRP A 24 -5.51 7.66 -38.21
N ASP A 25 -6.46 8.34 -38.85
CA ASP A 25 -7.79 7.78 -39.10
C ASP A 25 -7.78 6.98 -40.40
N LYS A 26 -7.98 5.65 -40.31
CA LYS A 26 -7.82 4.72 -41.44
C LYS A 26 -8.97 4.80 -42.46
N SER A 27 -10.18 5.14 -42.01
CA SER A 27 -11.36 5.27 -42.87
C SER A 27 -11.26 6.50 -43.77
N GLU A 28 -10.93 7.64 -43.17
CA GLU A 28 -10.81 8.93 -43.85
C GLU A 28 -9.42 9.19 -44.42
N LYS A 29 -8.42 8.33 -44.12
CA LYS A 29 -7.02 8.44 -44.54
C LYS A 29 -6.41 9.82 -44.24
N LYS A 30 -6.67 10.35 -43.04
CA LYS A 30 -6.18 11.66 -42.58
C LYS A 30 -5.67 11.59 -41.14
N SER A 31 -4.69 12.43 -40.83
CA SER A 31 -4.23 12.66 -39.47
C SER A 31 -5.28 13.47 -38.70
N LYS A 32 -5.71 12.97 -37.55
CA LYS A 32 -6.62 13.66 -36.63
C LYS A 32 -5.99 13.80 -35.26
N SER A 33 -6.52 14.73 -34.46
CA SER A 33 -6.14 14.92 -33.07
C SER A 33 -7.35 14.77 -32.16
N LYS A 34 -7.14 14.13 -31.00
CA LYS A 34 -8.11 14.03 -29.91
C LYS A 34 -7.52 14.71 -28.69
N ARG A 35 -8.34 15.50 -27.99
CA ARG A 35 -7.96 16.17 -26.74
C ARG A 35 -8.55 15.43 -25.55
N LYS A 36 -7.70 15.10 -24.58
CA LYS A 36 -8.10 14.49 -23.30
C LYS A 36 -7.84 15.50 -22.19
N LEU A 37 -8.84 15.85 -21.39
CA LEU A 37 -8.65 16.75 -20.26
C LEU A 37 -7.78 16.07 -19.19
N ILE A 38 -6.67 16.68 -18.81
CA ILE A 38 -5.79 16.19 -17.73
C ILE A 38 -6.12 16.89 -16.41
N GLY A 39 -6.50 18.16 -16.45
CA GLY A 39 -6.79 18.90 -15.23
C GLY A 39 -6.96 20.39 -15.44
N ILE A 40 -6.94 21.13 -14.34
CA ILE A 40 -6.99 22.58 -14.28
C ILE A 40 -5.63 23.07 -13.78
N LYS A 41 -5.07 24.08 -14.42
CA LYS A 41 -3.84 24.72 -13.98
C LYS A 41 -4.14 25.66 -12.82
N ASP A 42 -3.46 25.46 -11.70
CA ASP A 42 -3.53 26.38 -10.57
C ASP A 42 -2.82 27.69 -10.90
N PRO A 43 -3.46 28.85 -10.69
CA PRO A 43 -2.88 30.15 -11.05
C PRO A 43 -1.71 30.55 -10.15
N LEU A 44 -1.67 30.06 -8.89
CA LEU A 44 -0.63 30.41 -7.92
C LEU A 44 0.61 29.50 -8.01
N THR A 45 0.40 28.19 -8.18
CA THR A 45 1.48 27.19 -8.15
C THR A 45 1.94 26.78 -9.55
N GLY A 46 1.15 27.06 -10.58
CA GLY A 46 1.39 26.61 -11.96
C GLY A 46 1.21 25.10 -12.16
N GLN A 47 0.85 24.35 -11.11
CA GLN A 47 0.69 22.90 -11.16
C GLN A 47 -0.65 22.50 -11.80
N ILE A 48 -0.69 21.29 -12.37
CA ILE A 48 -1.89 20.74 -13.00
C ILE A 48 -2.65 19.92 -11.95
N VAL A 49 -3.79 20.44 -11.49
CA VAL A 49 -4.65 19.76 -10.53
C VAL A 49 -5.70 18.93 -11.27
N PRO A 50 -5.78 17.61 -11.03
CA PRO A 50 -6.79 16.76 -11.64
C PRO A 50 -8.19 17.14 -11.16
N THR A 51 -9.17 17.06 -12.07
CA THR A 51 -10.58 17.32 -11.75
C THR A 51 -11.13 16.26 -10.78
N SER A 52 -12.14 16.60 -9.96
CA SER A 52 -12.73 15.73 -8.92
C SER A 52 -13.05 14.30 -9.39
N THR A 53 -13.56 14.13 -10.61
CA THR A 53 -13.83 12.81 -11.20
C THR A 53 -12.57 11.99 -11.50
N GLN A 54 -11.46 12.65 -11.83
CA GLN A 54 -10.16 11.99 -12.05
C GLN A 54 -9.46 11.66 -10.73
N LYS A 55 -9.65 12.47 -9.69
CA LYS A 55 -9.14 12.18 -8.33
C LYS A 55 -9.67 10.85 -7.80
N LYS A 56 -10.99 10.60 -7.93
CA LYS A 56 -11.60 9.31 -7.54
C LYS A 56 -10.97 8.12 -8.28
N LYS A 57 -10.80 8.25 -9.60
CA LYS A 57 -10.17 7.21 -10.41
C LYS A 57 -8.71 6.96 -10.02
N LEU A 58 -7.96 8.01 -9.66
CA LEU A 58 -6.58 7.89 -9.16
C LEU A 58 -6.54 7.19 -7.79
N GLU A 59 -7.49 7.47 -6.90
CA GLU A 59 -7.59 6.84 -5.58
C GLU A 59 -7.99 5.36 -5.66
N GLU A 60 -8.94 5.01 -6.52
CA GLU A 60 -9.35 3.61 -6.78
C GLU A 60 -8.17 2.78 -7.32
N ASN A 61 -7.36 3.34 -8.22
CA ASN A 61 -6.17 2.66 -8.74
C ASN A 61 -5.04 2.54 -7.71
N LYS A 62 -4.98 3.42 -6.70
CA LYS A 62 -4.00 3.29 -5.61
C LYS A 62 -4.37 2.13 -4.68
N ALA A 63 -5.64 1.99 -4.31
CA ALA A 63 -6.12 0.90 -3.46
C ALA A 63 -5.88 -0.49 -4.08
N GLN A 64 -5.92 -0.61 -5.41
CA GLN A 64 -5.70 -1.88 -6.11
C GLN A 64 -4.22 -2.31 -6.18
N ASN A 65 -3.28 -1.41 -5.90
CA ASN A 65 -1.84 -1.67 -5.94
C ASN A 65 -1.20 -1.90 -4.56
N ASP A 66 -1.96 -1.75 -3.47
CA ASP A 66 -1.51 -2.10 -2.13
C ASP A 66 -1.49 -3.62 -1.95
N LYS A 67 -0.44 -4.25 -2.50
CA LYS A 67 -0.12 -5.65 -2.22
C LYS A 67 0.25 -5.76 -0.74
N ARG A 68 -0.72 -6.15 0.09
CA ARG A 68 -0.49 -6.47 1.49
C ARG A 68 0.53 -7.61 1.58
N LYS A 69 1.74 -7.30 2.07
CA LYS A 69 2.78 -8.30 2.31
C LYS A 69 2.68 -8.79 3.75
N PHE A 70 2.49 -10.10 3.93
CA PHE A 70 2.53 -10.74 5.24
C PHE A 70 3.94 -11.26 5.51
N TYR A 71 4.56 -10.80 6.58
CA TYR A 71 5.95 -11.13 6.94
C TYR A 71 6.08 -12.09 8.14
N GLY A 72 4.95 -12.60 8.64
CA GLY A 72 4.90 -13.55 9.77
C GLY A 72 5.30 -12.95 11.12
N ALA A 73 5.14 -13.75 12.18
CA ALA A 73 5.44 -13.35 13.55
C ALA A 73 6.96 -13.24 13.82
N ASN A 74 7.78 -14.01 13.10
CA ASN A 74 9.24 -13.97 13.23
C ASN A 74 9.83 -12.59 12.95
N LEU A 75 9.29 -11.85 11.96
CA LEU A 75 9.75 -10.48 11.68
C LEU A 75 9.54 -9.58 12.90
N LEU A 76 8.36 -9.65 13.52
CA LEU A 76 8.03 -8.86 14.70
C LEU A 76 8.92 -9.23 15.88
N LEU A 77 9.13 -10.52 16.15
CA LEU A 77 10.02 -10.98 17.22
C LEU A 77 11.46 -10.55 16.98
N ASN A 78 11.95 -10.61 15.73
CA ASN A 78 13.27 -10.10 15.36
C ASN A 78 13.42 -8.60 15.59
N LEU A 79 12.40 -7.79 15.28
CA LEU A 79 12.43 -6.36 15.53
C LEU A 79 12.44 -6.03 17.02
N ILE A 80 11.68 -6.77 17.83
CA ILE A 80 11.69 -6.62 19.29
C ILE A 80 13.07 -6.98 19.85
N ALA A 81 13.64 -8.12 19.44
CA ALA A 81 14.96 -8.55 19.88
C ALA A 81 16.06 -7.52 19.53
N LYS A 82 15.99 -6.92 18.33
CA LYS A 82 16.89 -5.83 17.93
C LYS A 82 16.69 -4.58 18.76
N LYS A 83 15.44 -4.16 18.97
CA LYS A 83 15.11 -2.95 19.74
C LYS A 83 15.57 -3.05 21.20
N LEU A 84 15.50 -4.24 21.78
CA LEU A 84 15.98 -4.53 23.14
C LEU A 84 17.51 -4.68 23.22
N GLY A 85 18.23 -4.66 22.10
CA GLY A 85 19.67 -4.92 22.07
C GLY A 85 20.07 -6.37 22.30
N LEU A 86 19.08 -7.28 22.41
CA LEU A 86 19.31 -8.69 22.72
C LEU A 86 20.19 -9.37 21.66
N THR A 87 20.01 -9.02 20.39
CA THR A 87 20.82 -9.57 19.30
C THR A 87 22.28 -9.14 19.37
N SER A 88 22.56 -7.94 19.88
CA SER A 88 23.93 -7.44 20.04
C SER A 88 24.62 -8.16 21.20
N ASN A 89 23.95 -8.23 22.35
CA ASN A 89 24.47 -8.90 23.54
C ASN A 89 24.71 -10.40 23.28
N LEU A 90 23.75 -11.08 22.63
CA LEU A 90 23.92 -12.50 22.28
C LEU A 90 25.09 -12.73 21.32
N LYS A 91 25.35 -11.79 20.41
CA LYS A 91 26.46 -11.89 19.46
C LYS A 91 27.81 -11.67 20.13
N GLU A 92 27.88 -10.81 21.15
CA GLU A 92 29.08 -10.63 21.96
C GLU A 92 29.39 -11.86 22.82
N CYS A 93 28.36 -12.47 23.42
CA CYS A 93 28.54 -13.66 24.25
C CYS A 93 28.80 -14.94 23.45
N PHE A 94 28.08 -15.14 22.34
CA PHE A 94 28.09 -16.37 21.55
C PHE A 94 28.09 -16.08 20.05
N PRO A 95 29.22 -15.61 19.48
CA PRO A 95 29.30 -15.15 18.10
C PRO A 95 28.95 -16.22 17.06
N ASP A 96 29.22 -17.49 17.36
CA ASP A 96 28.94 -18.61 16.44
C ASP A 96 27.51 -19.15 16.58
N LEU A 97 26.89 -19.03 17.76
CA LEU A 97 25.62 -19.70 18.10
C LEU A 97 24.43 -18.74 18.30
N TYR A 98 24.62 -17.42 18.28
CA TYR A 98 23.54 -16.47 18.59
C TYR A 98 22.30 -16.63 17.69
N LYS A 99 22.48 -17.07 16.43
CA LYS A 99 21.37 -17.29 15.51
C LYS A 99 20.52 -18.49 15.89
N GLU A 100 21.15 -19.57 16.34
CA GLU A 100 20.48 -20.81 16.75
C GLU A 100 19.74 -20.62 18.07
N ILE A 101 20.36 -19.92 19.02
CA ILE A 101 19.72 -19.55 20.28
C ILE A 101 18.48 -18.69 20.02
N LEU A 102 18.61 -17.69 19.13
CA LEU A 102 17.50 -16.81 18.77
C LEU A 102 16.36 -17.55 18.05
N SER A 103 16.68 -18.49 17.14
CA SER A 103 15.66 -19.25 16.41
C SER A 103 14.90 -20.21 17.32
N VAL A 104 15.58 -20.92 18.22
CA VAL A 104 14.95 -21.82 19.19
C VAL A 104 14.07 -21.01 20.16
N ALA A 105 14.56 -19.87 20.66
CA ALA A 105 13.75 -19.01 21.52
C ALA A 105 12.49 -18.51 20.83
N GLN A 106 12.59 -18.07 19.56
CA GLN A 106 11.44 -17.64 18.76
C GLN A 106 10.46 -18.78 18.52
N TYR A 107 10.96 -19.98 18.23
CA TYR A 107 10.13 -21.17 18.06
C TYR A 107 9.33 -21.49 19.34
N LEU A 108 10.00 -21.54 20.49
CA LEU A 108 9.35 -21.81 21.78
C LEU A 108 8.29 -20.78 22.15
N ILE A 109 8.52 -19.50 21.84
CA ILE A 109 7.55 -18.43 22.05
C ILE A 109 6.31 -18.67 21.18
N LEU A 110 6.51 -19.00 19.90
CA LEU A 110 5.41 -19.21 18.96
C LEU A 110 4.60 -20.44 19.31
N GLU A 111 5.24 -21.56 19.68
CA GLU A 111 4.56 -22.78 20.12
C GLU A 111 3.65 -22.49 21.34
N LYS A 112 4.17 -21.78 22.35
CA LYS A 112 3.39 -21.40 23.53
C LYS A 112 2.20 -20.49 23.20
N ILE A 113 2.36 -19.57 22.25
CA ILE A 113 1.26 -18.70 21.82
C ILE A 113 0.15 -19.53 21.15
N VAL A 114 0.49 -20.50 20.32
CA VAL A 114 -0.50 -21.40 19.68
C VAL A 114 -1.27 -22.19 20.73
N LEU A 115 -0.57 -22.84 21.66
CA LEU A 115 -1.21 -23.60 22.75
C LEU A 115 -2.11 -22.74 23.64
N TYR A 116 -1.73 -21.48 23.91
CA TYR A 116 -2.56 -20.57 24.69
C TYR A 116 -3.84 -20.15 23.94
N GLN A 117 -3.77 -19.96 22.62
CA GLN A 117 -4.96 -19.66 21.81
C GLN A 117 -5.90 -20.87 21.77
N ASP A 118 -5.37 -22.08 21.61
CA ASP A 118 -6.18 -23.31 21.60
C ASP A 118 -6.88 -23.54 22.94
N MET A 119 -6.18 -23.34 24.05
CA MET A 119 -6.77 -23.37 25.40
C MET A 119 -7.85 -22.29 25.58
N LYS A 120 -7.61 -21.06 25.11
CA LYS A 120 -8.57 -19.95 25.22
C LYS A 120 -9.81 -20.17 24.35
N ASN A 121 -9.64 -20.76 23.17
CA ASN A 121 -10.73 -21.13 22.28
C ASN A 121 -11.53 -22.33 22.83
N GLY A 122 -10.86 -23.32 23.41
CA GLY A 122 -11.51 -24.44 24.10
C GLY A 122 -12.33 -24.00 25.31
N VAL A 123 -11.81 -23.10 26.14
CA VAL A 123 -12.57 -22.54 27.29
C VAL A 123 -13.78 -21.71 26.82
N LYS A 124 -13.67 -20.97 25.71
CA LYS A 124 -14.83 -20.28 25.10
C LYS A 124 -15.87 -21.25 24.58
N PHE A 125 -15.46 -22.37 23.98
CA PHE A 125 -16.36 -23.40 23.46
C PHE A 125 -17.15 -24.09 24.58
N ILE A 126 -16.49 -24.39 25.71
CA ILE A 126 -17.14 -24.99 26.89
C ILE A 126 -18.14 -24.02 27.54
N LYS A 127 -17.82 -22.72 27.61
CA LYS A 127 -18.77 -21.70 28.08
C LYS A 127 -20.00 -21.60 27.17
N HIS A 128 -19.81 -21.68 25.86
CA HIS A 128 -20.92 -21.62 24.91
C HIS A 128 -21.83 -22.86 24.98
N LEU A 129 -21.31 -24.03 25.38
CA LEU A 129 -22.10 -25.24 25.60
C LEU A 129 -22.87 -25.25 26.93
N THR A 130 -22.40 -24.50 27.92
CA THR A 130 -23.03 -24.40 29.25
C THR A 130 -24.09 -23.29 29.33
N GLU A 131 -24.04 -22.29 28.44
CA GLU A 131 -25.04 -21.23 28.31
C GLU A 131 -26.23 -21.59 27.39
N VAL A 132 -26.18 -22.75 26.71
CA VAL A 132 -27.21 -23.21 25.75
C VAL A 132 -28.10 -24.34 26.31
N ASN A 133 -27.84 -24.80 27.54
CA ASN A 133 -28.73 -25.68 28.32
C ASN A 133 -29.39 -24.90 29.46
#